data_AF-A0A4S2DIT8-F1
#
_entry.id   AF-A0A4S2DIT8-F1
#
_cell.length_a   1.000
_cell.length_b   1.000
_cell.length_c   1.000
_cell.angle_alpha   90.00
_cell.angle_beta   90.00
_cell.angle_gamma   90.00
#
_symmetry.space_group_name_H-M   'P 1'
#
loop_
_entity.id
_entity.type
_entity.pdbx_description
1 polymer ?
#
loop_
_entity_poly.entity_id
_entity_poly.type
_entity_poly.pdbx_seq_one_letter_code
_entity_poly.pdbx_strand_id
1 'polypeptide(L)'
;MKNFKRIVKAITGYGLVTIVLIAIISVFAILCGGVMRVFGFRYNSVGSVILYFTIVSVVGFPLEIIIKALSKALNSLLKIDRKIEKTLFILMDTLGTGITMAIVDYFMESVSASDLSIFVTSFILAILSLDKGEN
;
A
#
# COMPACT_ATOMS: atom_id res chain seq x y z
N MET A 1 -12.19 38.70 13.91
CA MET A 1 -11.50 37.70 14.76
C MET A 1 -12.19 36.32 14.89
N LYS A 2 -13.53 36.21 14.89
CA LYS A 2 -14.24 34.92 15.09
C LYS A 2 -13.92 33.85 14.02
N ASN A 3 -13.79 34.28 12.76
CA ASN A 3 -13.46 33.40 11.63
C ASN A 3 -12.01 32.89 11.69
N PHE A 4 -11.06 33.70 12.14
CA PHE A 4 -9.65 33.33 12.29
C PHE A 4 -9.46 32.22 13.35
N LYS A 5 -10.10 32.35 14.52
CA LYS A 5 -10.07 31.28 15.56
C LYS A 5 -10.70 29.97 15.06
N ARG A 6 -11.68 30.03 14.15
CA ARG A 6 -12.32 28.85 13.55
C ARG A 6 -11.40 28.16 12.54
N ILE A 7 -10.71 28.94 11.71
CA ILE A 7 -9.70 28.45 10.76
C ILE A 7 -8.51 27.82 11.49
N VAL A 8 -7.98 28.48 12.53
CA VAL A 8 -6.88 27.95 13.34
C VAL A 8 -7.27 26.62 14.00
N LYS A 9 -8.47 26.53 14.61
CA LYS A 9 -8.95 25.25 15.18
C LYS A 9 -9.11 24.15 14.12
N ALA A 10 -9.58 24.49 12.92
CA ALA A 10 -9.68 23.54 11.82
C ALA A 10 -8.28 23.05 11.39
N ILE A 11 -7.33 23.98 11.19
CA ILE A 11 -5.94 23.64 10.85
C ILE A 11 -5.30 22.77 11.93
N THR A 12 -5.53 23.06 13.22
CA THR A 12 -5.01 22.23 14.31
C THR A 12 -5.59 20.81 14.28
N GLY A 13 -6.90 20.67 14.00
CA GLY A 13 -7.55 19.36 13.89
C GLY A 13 -7.07 18.55 12.69
N TYR A 14 -7.10 19.14 11.49
CA TYR A 14 -6.62 18.47 10.27
C TYR A 14 -5.12 18.16 10.35
N GLY A 15 -4.31 19.09 10.87
CA GLY A 15 -2.88 18.88 11.04
C GLY A 15 -2.56 17.69 11.95
N LEU A 16 -3.30 17.51 13.05
CA LEU A 16 -3.12 16.36 13.94
C LEU A 16 -3.41 15.04 13.21
N VAL A 17 -4.52 14.97 12.47
CA VAL A 17 -4.89 13.76 11.70
C VAL A 17 -3.83 13.43 10.65
N THR A 18 -3.35 14.44 9.91
CA THR A 18 -2.31 14.26 8.90
C THR A 18 -1.00 13.74 9.51
N ILE A 19 -0.59 14.28 10.66
CA ILE A 19 0.62 13.81 11.37
C ILE A 19 0.47 12.35 11.80
N VAL A 20 -0.69 11.97 12.35
CA VAL A 20 -0.95 10.59 12.77
C VAL A 20 -0.93 9.64 11.56
N LEU A 21 -1.53 10.02 10.43
CA LEU A 21 -1.51 9.22 9.21
C LEU A 21 -0.09 9.03 8.68
N ILE A 22 0.70 10.11 8.59
CA ILE A 22 2.10 10.03 8.16
C ILE A 22 2.90 9.14 9.11
N ALA A 23 2.68 9.22 10.42
CA ALA A 23 3.36 8.38 11.40
C ALA A 23 3.06 6.89 11.19
N ILE A 24 1.79 6.53 10.99
CA ILE A 24 1.38 5.15 10.72
C ILE A 24 2.02 4.65 9.42
N ILE A 25 1.91 5.42 8.33
CA ILE A 25 2.51 5.08 7.03
C ILE A 25 4.02 4.92 7.19
N SER A 26 4.69 5.78 7.95
CA SER A 26 6.14 5.70 8.17
C SER A 26 6.55 4.41 8.87
N VAL A 27 5.80 3.96 9.89
CA VAL A 27 6.06 2.69 10.57
C VAL A 27 5.92 1.52 9.60
N PHE A 28 4.82 1.48 8.83
CA PHE A 28 4.62 0.44 7.81
C PHE A 28 5.71 0.47 6.74
N ALA A 29 6.10 1.65 6.27
CA ALA A 29 7.14 1.83 5.27
C ALA A 29 8.50 1.31 5.75
N ILE A 30 8.85 1.57 7.00
CA ILE A 30 10.11 1.07 7.59
C ILE A 30 10.08 -0.46 7.70
N LEU A 31 8.96 -1.04 8.13
CA LEU A 31 8.80 -2.50 8.22
C LEU A 31 8.91 -3.16 6.83
N CYS A 32 8.15 -2.67 5.85
CA CYS A 32 8.15 -3.21 4.50
C CYS A 32 9.50 -2.97 3.81
N GLY A 33 10.07 -1.78 3.94
CA GLY A 33 11.40 -1.47 3.44
C GLY A 33 12.51 -2.30 4.08
N GLY A 34 12.35 -2.68 5.35
CA GLY A 34 13.22 -3.63 6.04
C GLY A 34 13.19 -5.02 5.41
N VAL A 35 11.99 -5.55 5.15
CA VAL A 35 11.81 -6.82 4.43
C VAL A 35 12.41 -6.72 3.03
N MET A 36 12.06 -5.70 2.27
CA MET A 36 12.59 -5.46 0.91
C MET A 36 14.11 -5.40 0.89
N ARG A 37 14.74 -4.80 1.91
CA ARG A 37 16.21 -4.66 2.00
C ARG A 37 16.92 -6.02 2.05
N VAL A 38 16.32 -7.02 2.68
CA VAL A 38 16.86 -8.40 2.72
C VAL A 38 16.93 -9.00 1.31
N PHE A 39 16.00 -8.63 0.43
CA PHE A 39 15.90 -9.16 -0.93
C PHE A 39 16.53 -8.27 -2.00
N GLY A 40 17.29 -7.23 -1.62
CA GLY A 40 18.09 -6.42 -2.55
C GLY A 40 17.58 -4.99 -2.79
N PHE A 41 16.63 -4.50 -1.99
CA PHE A 41 16.20 -3.11 -2.05
C PHE A 41 17.26 -2.14 -1.51
N ARG A 42 17.63 -1.17 -2.34
CA ARG A 42 18.62 -0.14 -2.02
C ARG A 42 17.92 1.21 -1.93
N TYR A 43 18.32 2.02 -0.96
CA TYR A 43 17.79 3.35 -0.75
C TYR A 43 18.84 4.28 -0.17
N ASN A 44 18.77 5.56 -0.52
CA ASN A 44 19.73 6.57 -0.04
C ASN A 44 19.49 6.99 1.41
N SER A 45 18.23 7.01 1.85
CA SER A 45 17.86 7.43 3.20
C SER A 45 16.56 6.76 3.67
N VAL A 46 16.32 6.75 4.99
CA VAL A 46 15.03 6.29 5.55
C VAL A 46 13.86 7.11 5.01
N GLY A 47 14.08 8.42 4.77
CA GLY A 47 13.07 9.29 4.14
C GLY A 47 12.68 8.84 2.73
N SER A 48 13.63 8.31 1.96
CA SER A 48 13.37 7.74 0.63
C SER A 48 12.45 6.52 0.71
N VAL A 49 12.62 5.66 1.74
CA VAL A 49 11.75 4.51 1.97
C VAL A 49 10.33 4.95 2.33
N ILE A 50 10.21 5.92 3.25
CA ILE A 50 8.91 6.46 3.65
C ILE A 50 8.19 7.09 2.46
N LEU A 51 8.89 7.89 1.65
CA LEU A 51 8.35 8.53 0.46
C LEU A 51 7.93 7.49 -0.59
N TYR A 52 8.77 6.47 -0.85
CA TYR A 52 8.46 5.38 -1.76
C TYR A 52 7.13 4.71 -1.41
N PHE A 53 6.98 4.24 -0.17
CA PHE A 53 5.75 3.59 0.27
C PHE A 53 4.56 4.54 0.34
N THR A 54 4.77 5.83 0.64
CA THR A 54 3.70 6.83 0.60
C THR A 54 3.13 6.97 -0.81
N ILE A 55 3.99 7.06 -1.83
CA ILE A 55 3.55 7.15 -3.23
C ILE A 55 2.89 5.83 -3.66
N VAL A 56 3.49 4.69 -3.31
CA VAL A 56 2.88 3.37 -3.58
C VAL A 56 1.49 3.27 -2.96
N SER A 57 1.28 3.73 -1.73
CA SER A 57 -0.05 3.73 -1.10
C SER A 57 -1.03 4.66 -1.81
N VAL A 58 -0.61 5.86 -2.22
CA VAL A 58 -1.49 6.81 -2.92
C VAL A 58 -1.89 6.29 -4.31
N VAL A 59 -0.95 5.73 -5.07
CA VAL A 59 -1.18 5.21 -6.43
C VAL A 59 -1.86 3.84 -6.40
N GLY A 60 -1.50 2.99 -5.43
CA GLY A 60 -2.01 1.64 -5.28
C GLY A 60 -3.42 1.59 -4.71
N PHE A 61 -3.83 2.56 -3.88
CA PHE A 61 -5.15 2.55 -3.25
C PHE A 61 -6.34 2.48 -4.25
N PRO A 62 -6.38 3.28 -5.33
CA PRO A 62 -7.40 3.11 -6.37
C PRO A 62 -7.39 1.72 -7.01
N LEU A 63 -6.20 1.16 -7.26
CA LEU A 63 -6.04 -0.14 -7.89
C LEU A 63 -6.50 -1.28 -6.98
N GLU A 64 -6.18 -1.22 -5.69
CA GLU A 64 -6.60 -2.18 -4.66
C GLU A 64 -8.13 -2.26 -4.56
N ILE A 65 -8.82 -1.11 -4.62
CA ILE A 65 -10.29 -1.07 -4.64
C ILE A 65 -10.84 -1.82 -5.87
N ILE A 66 -10.26 -1.58 -7.04
CA ILE A 66 -10.67 -2.23 -8.29
C ILE A 66 -10.43 -3.74 -8.19
N ILE A 67 -9.27 -4.17 -7.70
CA ILE A 67 -8.93 -5.58 -7.52
C ILE A 67 -9.91 -6.26 -6.57
N LYS A 68 -10.19 -5.66 -5.42
CA LYS A 68 -11.14 -6.20 -4.44
C LYS A 68 -12.55 -6.33 -5.03
N ALA A 69 -13.00 -5.30 -5.74
CA ALA A 69 -14.30 -5.32 -6.42
C ALA A 69 -14.34 -6.39 -7.53
N LEU A 70 -13.27 -6.51 -8.31
CA LEU A 70 -13.14 -7.48 -9.40
C LEU A 70 -13.16 -8.91 -8.87
N SER A 71 -12.37 -9.23 -7.84
CA SER A 71 -12.36 -10.57 -7.23
C SER A 71 -13.74 -10.98 -6.71
N LYS A 72 -14.45 -10.05 -6.06
CA LYS A 72 -15.82 -10.29 -5.56
C LYS A 72 -16.85 -10.43 -6.69
N ALA A 73 -16.72 -9.63 -7.75
CA ALA A 73 -17.59 -9.71 -8.92
C ALA A 73 -17.41 -11.04 -9.67
N LEU A 74 -16.15 -11.49 -9.84
CA LEU A 74 -15.84 -12.79 -10.43
C LEU A 74 -16.44 -13.93 -9.60
N ASN A 75 -16.31 -13.87 -8.27
CA ASN A 75 -16.93 -14.85 -7.39
C ASN A 75 -18.46 -14.90 -7.57
N SER A 76 -19.12 -13.74 -7.60
CA SER A 76 -20.57 -13.67 -7.82
C SER A 76 -21.01 -14.20 -9.18
N LEU A 77 -20.21 -14.03 -10.23
CA LEU A 77 -20.54 -14.47 -11.59
C LEU A 77 -20.30 -15.96 -11.80
N LEU A 78 -19.17 -16.48 -11.31
CA LEU A 78 -18.76 -17.88 -11.50
C LEU A 78 -19.18 -18.80 -10.35
N LYS A 79 -19.77 -18.27 -9.26
CA LYS A 79 -20.16 -19.02 -8.04
C LYS A 79 -19.01 -19.89 -7.51
N ILE A 80 -17.85 -19.27 -7.38
CA ILE A 80 -16.61 -20.00 -7.07
C ILE A 80 -16.55 -20.30 -5.56
N ASP A 81 -15.87 -21.39 -5.19
CA ASP A 81 -15.56 -21.66 -3.78
C ASP A 81 -14.74 -20.51 -3.16
N ARG A 82 -14.99 -20.24 -1.89
CA ARG A 82 -14.35 -19.16 -1.12
C ARG A 82 -12.83 -19.29 -1.03
N LYS A 83 -12.28 -20.51 -1.11
CA LYS A 83 -10.83 -20.70 -1.18
C LYS A 83 -10.25 -20.15 -2.49
N ILE A 84 -10.95 -20.36 -3.59
CA ILE A 84 -10.49 -19.92 -4.91
C ILE A 84 -10.63 -18.40 -5.04
N GLU A 85 -11.71 -17.80 -4.52
CA GLU A 85 -11.85 -16.33 -4.43
C GLU A 85 -10.65 -15.69 -3.70
N LYS A 86 -10.27 -16.25 -2.54
CA LYS A 86 -9.12 -15.78 -1.76
C LYS A 86 -7.81 -15.93 -2.54
N THR A 87 -7.58 -17.07 -3.18
CA THR A 87 -6.39 -17.29 -4.00
C THR A 87 -6.34 -16.31 -5.17
N LEU A 88 -7.47 -16.08 -5.84
CA LEU A 88 -7.57 -15.12 -6.94
C LEU A 88 -7.31 -13.69 -6.46
N PHE A 89 -7.84 -13.31 -5.30
CA PHE A 89 -7.55 -12.02 -4.68
C PHE A 89 -6.06 -11.86 -4.38
N ILE A 90 -5.42 -12.83 -3.72
CA ILE A 90 -3.97 -12.78 -3.43
C ILE A 90 -3.18 -12.61 -4.71
N LEU A 91 -3.51 -13.39 -5.77
CA LEU A 91 -2.82 -13.31 -7.05
C LEU A 91 -2.97 -11.93 -7.69
N MET A 92 -4.21 -11.41 -7.77
CA MET A 92 -4.49 -10.11 -8.36
C MET A 92 -3.83 -8.97 -7.57
N ASP A 93 -3.92 -9.01 -6.24
CA ASP A 93 -3.35 -8.00 -5.35
C ASP A 93 -1.82 -8.00 -5.38
N THR A 94 -1.19 -9.17 -5.39
CA THR A 94 0.27 -9.31 -5.54
C THR A 94 0.76 -8.68 -6.85
N LEU A 95 0.04 -8.91 -7.95
CA LEU A 95 0.35 -8.31 -9.25
C LEU A 95 0.10 -6.80 -9.25
N GLY A 96 -1.03 -6.33 -8.73
CA GLY A 96 -1.35 -4.91 -8.68
C GLY A 96 -0.39 -4.10 -7.83
N THR A 97 -0.10 -4.58 -6.62
CA THR A 97 0.88 -4.00 -5.72
C THR A 97 2.29 -4.07 -6.31
N GLY A 98 2.67 -5.19 -6.93
CA GLY A 98 3.96 -5.35 -7.58
C GLY A 98 4.17 -4.38 -8.76
N ILE A 99 3.17 -4.22 -9.62
CA ILE A 99 3.18 -3.24 -10.72
C ILE A 99 3.29 -1.82 -10.16
N THR A 100 2.52 -1.50 -9.12
CA THR A 100 2.57 -0.17 -8.48
C THR A 100 3.97 0.11 -7.93
N MET A 101 4.56 -0.84 -7.22
CA MET A 101 5.92 -0.76 -6.69
C MET A 101 6.97 -0.58 -7.80
N ALA A 102 6.86 -1.33 -8.90
CA ALA A 102 7.77 -1.23 -10.04
C ALA A 102 7.65 0.13 -10.76
N ILE A 103 6.42 0.64 -10.92
CA ILE A 103 6.17 1.97 -11.48
C ILE A 103 6.80 3.04 -10.59
N VAL A 104 6.57 2.99 -9.27
CA VAL A 104 7.13 3.99 -8.35
C VAL A 104 8.65 3.90 -8.30
N ASP A 105 9.23 2.70 -8.33
CA ASP A 105 10.68 2.49 -8.37
C ASP A 105 11.29 3.13 -9.63
N TYR A 106 10.66 2.91 -10.79
CA TYR A 106 11.09 3.50 -12.06
C TYR A 106 11.13 5.04 -12.03
N PHE A 107 10.17 5.68 -11.35
CA PHE A 107 10.12 7.15 -11.27
C PHE A 107 10.98 7.74 -10.15
N MET A 108 11.56 6.93 -9.28
CA MET A 108 12.19 7.40 -8.04
C MET A 108 13.66 7.00 -7.95
N GLU A 109 14.55 7.87 -8.43
CA GLU A 109 16.01 7.63 -8.47
C GLU A 109 16.67 7.34 -7.10
N SER A 110 16.04 7.77 -6.00
CA SER A 110 16.60 7.60 -4.65
C SER A 110 16.46 6.18 -4.07
N VAL A 111 15.77 5.31 -4.80
CA VAL A 111 15.44 3.93 -4.43
C VAL A 111 15.71 3.03 -5.64
N SER A 112 16.08 1.78 -5.39
CA SER A 112 16.18 0.75 -6.40
C SER A 112 15.72 -0.56 -5.80
N ALA A 113 14.58 -1.06 -6.26
CA ALA A 113 13.96 -2.29 -5.82
C ALA A 113 14.30 -3.43 -6.79
N SER A 114 14.80 -4.54 -6.26
CA SER A 114 14.96 -5.75 -7.06
C SER A 114 13.58 -6.38 -7.33
N ASP A 115 13.42 -7.04 -8.48
CA ASP A 115 12.19 -7.77 -8.82
C ASP A 115 11.78 -8.75 -7.72
N LEU A 116 12.76 -9.41 -7.09
CA LEU A 116 12.54 -10.32 -5.96
C LEU A 116 11.99 -9.58 -4.73
N SER A 117 12.54 -8.40 -4.40
CA SER A 117 12.07 -7.61 -3.26
C SER A 117 10.64 -7.10 -3.47
N ILE A 118 10.31 -6.69 -4.70
CA ILE A 118 8.96 -6.28 -5.09
C ILE A 118 8.01 -7.47 -4.93
N PHE A 119 8.34 -8.61 -5.53
CA PHE A 119 7.49 -9.80 -5.52
C PHE A 119 7.22 -10.33 -4.10
N VAL A 120 8.26 -10.48 -3.27
CA VAL A 120 8.10 -11.00 -1.92
C VAL A 120 7.27 -10.04 -1.07
N THR A 121 7.51 -8.73 -1.20
CA THR A 121 6.81 -7.73 -0.39
C THR A 121 5.36 -7.57 -0.84
N SER A 122 5.10 -7.54 -2.15
CA SER A 122 3.73 -7.49 -2.66
C SER A 122 2.94 -8.74 -2.28
N PHE A 123 3.58 -9.91 -2.26
CA PHE A 123 2.95 -11.15 -1.80
C PHE A 123 2.64 -11.14 -0.31
N ILE A 124 3.57 -10.68 0.53
CA ILE A 124 3.33 -10.51 1.98
C ILE A 124 2.19 -9.51 2.21
N LEU A 125 2.19 -8.38 1.51
CA LEU A 125 1.12 -7.39 1.60
C LEU A 125 -0.23 -7.97 1.17
N ALA A 126 -0.29 -8.73 0.07
CA ALA A 126 -1.52 -9.37 -0.37
C ALA A 126 -2.10 -10.35 0.66
N ILE A 127 -1.24 -11.08 1.38
CA ILE A 127 -1.66 -11.95 2.49
C ILE A 127 -2.18 -11.12 3.68
N LEU A 128 -1.55 -9.98 3.98
CA LEU A 128 -1.98 -9.10 5.06
C LEU A 128 -3.29 -8.36 4.72
N SER A 129 -3.46 -7.98 3.45
CA SER A 129 -4.67 -7.38 2.89
C SER A 129 -5.82 -8.36 2.71
N LEU A 130 -5.55 -9.67 2.89
CA LEU A 130 -6.59 -10.69 2.96
C LEU A 130 -7.43 -10.45 4.21
N ASP A 131 -8.40 -9.56 4.09
CA ASP A 131 -9.38 -9.27 5.10
C ASP A 131 -10.09 -10.58 5.49
N LYS A 132 -10.30 -10.79 6.80
CA LYS A 132 -11.18 -11.83 7.34
C LYS A 132 -12.63 -11.43 7.04
N GLY A 133 -12.97 -11.28 5.76
CA GLY A 133 -14.31 -10.92 5.32
C GLY A 133 -15.27 -12.05 5.65
N GLU A 134 -16.02 -11.89 6.75
CA GLU A 134 -17.25 -12.59 7.17
C GLU A 134 -17.16 -14.08 7.54
N ASN A 135 -17.06 -14.37 8.84
CA ASN A 135 -17.76 -15.53 9.39
C ASN A 135 -19.27 -15.24 9.39
#